data_AF-A0A6N8XBZ7-F1
#
_entry.id   AF-A0A6N8XBZ7-F1
#
_cell.length_a   1.000
_cell.length_b   1.000
_cell.length_c   1.000
_cell.angle_alpha   90.00
_cell.angle_beta   90.00
_cell.angle_gamma   90.00
#
_symmetry.space_group_name_H-M   'P 1'
#
loop_
_entity.id
_entity.type
_entity.pdbx_description
1 polymer ?
#
loop_
_entity_poly.entity_id
_entity_poly.type
_entity_poly.pdbx_seq_one_letter_code
_entity_poly.pdbx_strand_id
1 'polypeptide(L)'
;MPIEFAGAGETQIAFEERGLERLGIRPARGRTRNLTFDHTARRDVSGTPDLMAVETITVVGGIIFVEQARPQLPQLACPEVAIDLGEESGRRLSVGFPGERVAGTLYDWELEPLVGFVRSGSDALFTYMGVHGEYHKSFAGNLAGFNLFLLDTFRSLRNRERAHLAVKTPVPGYTVGPDAARIDKEASRALARWMRRSHLMFTDLDVDFVFRHEDGELVVEGDPYWIALDSHGRGPGRITGRFDDAALTLASNPVVFGSGFRLAKYAALFRYLKADCPDRWQALKRSVAKQKRALDLYTIPLRQMPYAVR
;
A
#
# COMPACT_ATOMS: atom_id res chain seq x y z
N MET A 1 -8.35 -13.38 -27.06
CA MET A 1 -8.77 -13.27 -25.64
C MET A 1 -9.88 -12.24 -25.59
N PRO A 2 -11.03 -12.55 -24.96
CA PRO A 2 -12.09 -11.56 -24.83
C PRO A 2 -11.57 -10.42 -23.95
N ILE A 3 -11.85 -9.20 -24.37
CA ILE A 3 -11.58 -7.99 -23.59
C ILE A 3 -12.54 -8.08 -22.40
N GLU A 4 -12.03 -8.30 -21.20
CA GLU A 4 -12.83 -8.15 -19.97
C GLU A 4 -13.30 -6.69 -19.94
N PHE A 5 -14.59 -6.51 -20.18
CA PHE A 5 -15.23 -5.23 -19.98
C PHE A 5 -15.21 -4.96 -18.47
N ALA A 6 -14.67 -3.80 -18.09
CA ALA A 6 -14.74 -3.29 -16.73
C ALA A 6 -16.18 -3.45 -16.20
N GLY A 7 -16.33 -3.98 -14.99
CA GLY A 7 -17.65 -4.10 -14.37
C GLY A 7 -18.31 -2.72 -14.24
N ALA A 8 -19.64 -2.66 -14.22
CA ALA A 8 -20.34 -1.41 -13.94
C ALA A 8 -19.85 -0.82 -12.61
N GLY A 9 -19.22 0.36 -12.65
CA GLY A 9 -18.62 1.05 -11.49
C GLY A 9 -17.08 1.08 -11.47
N GLU A 10 -16.40 0.45 -12.42
CA GLU A 10 -14.93 0.46 -12.50
C GLU A 10 -14.42 1.52 -13.49
N THR A 11 -13.48 2.36 -13.05
CA THR A 11 -12.77 3.31 -13.89
C THR A 11 -11.43 2.75 -14.33
N GLN A 12 -11.23 2.61 -15.64
CA GLN A 12 -9.94 2.16 -16.15
C GLN A 12 -8.90 3.30 -16.07
N ILE A 13 -7.74 3.00 -15.49
CA ILE A 13 -6.60 3.92 -15.46
C ILE A 13 -6.00 4.04 -16.86
N ALA A 14 -5.87 5.29 -17.31
CA ALA A 14 -5.08 5.70 -18.44
C ALA A 14 -3.76 6.30 -17.94
N PHE A 15 -2.66 5.84 -18.53
CA PHE A 15 -1.35 6.43 -18.29
C PHE A 15 -1.10 7.58 -19.27
N GLU A 16 -0.29 8.54 -18.84
CA GLU A 16 0.29 9.54 -19.72
C GLU A 16 1.07 8.91 -20.86
N GLU A 17 1.17 9.61 -22.00
CA GLU A 17 1.95 9.13 -23.14
C GLU A 17 3.40 8.94 -22.71
N ARG A 18 3.87 7.69 -22.80
CA ARG A 18 5.21 7.27 -22.32
C ARG A 18 5.43 7.56 -20.82
N GLY A 19 4.37 7.74 -20.01
CA GLY A 19 4.46 8.01 -18.58
C GLY A 19 5.25 6.93 -17.84
N LEU A 20 4.90 5.66 -18.06
CA LEU A 20 5.64 4.52 -17.50
C LEU A 20 7.10 4.47 -17.99
N GLU A 21 7.36 4.74 -19.28
CA GLU A 21 8.73 4.77 -19.82
C GLU A 21 9.57 5.87 -19.19
N ARG A 22 8.99 7.04 -18.92
CA ARG A 22 9.65 8.16 -18.21
C ARG A 22 10.02 7.80 -16.78
N LEU A 23 9.32 6.83 -16.17
CA LEU A 23 9.67 6.25 -14.88
C LEU A 23 10.70 5.11 -14.99
N GLY A 24 11.08 4.71 -16.21
CA GLY A 24 11.93 3.55 -16.45
C GLY A 24 11.18 2.21 -16.37
N ILE A 25 9.85 2.25 -16.28
CA ILE A 25 8.98 1.07 -16.22
C ILE A 25 8.67 0.64 -17.66
N ARG A 26 8.93 -0.63 -17.96
CA ARG A 26 8.57 -1.23 -19.25
C ARG A 26 7.29 -2.06 -19.09
N PRO A 27 6.22 -1.78 -19.85
CA PRO A 27 5.05 -2.65 -19.86
C PRO A 27 5.42 -4.05 -20.34
N ALA A 28 4.81 -5.08 -19.76
CA ALA A 28 5.09 -6.44 -20.21
C ALA A 28 4.51 -6.68 -21.62
N ARG A 29 5.36 -7.04 -22.59
CA ARG A 29 4.94 -7.33 -23.98
C ARG A 29 4.14 -8.64 -24.05
N GLY A 30 3.23 -8.76 -25.02
CA GLY A 30 2.30 -9.89 -25.15
C GLY A 30 2.88 -11.28 -25.45
N ARG A 31 4.21 -11.44 -25.51
CA ARG A 31 4.90 -12.74 -25.70
C ARG A 31 6.08 -12.96 -24.76
N THR A 32 6.34 -12.05 -23.82
CA THR A 32 7.48 -12.22 -22.91
C THR A 32 7.08 -13.21 -21.81
N ARG A 33 7.46 -14.48 -21.99
CA ARG A 33 7.61 -15.39 -20.86
C ARG A 33 8.59 -14.77 -19.90
N ASN A 34 8.15 -14.65 -18.66
CA ASN A 34 8.89 -14.41 -17.45
C ASN A 34 10.29 -13.82 -17.59
N LEU A 35 10.42 -12.50 -17.40
CA LEU A 35 11.73 -11.88 -17.16
C LEU A 35 12.13 -12.18 -15.71
N THR A 36 12.74 -13.34 -15.53
CA THR A 36 13.58 -13.66 -14.39
C THR A 36 14.75 -12.68 -14.33
N PHE A 37 14.83 -11.86 -13.28
CA PHE A 37 16.12 -11.26 -12.90
C PHE A 37 16.96 -12.38 -12.30
N ASP A 38 18.17 -12.65 -12.82
CA ASP A 38 19.07 -13.70 -12.33
C ASP A 38 19.64 -13.37 -10.93
N HIS A 39 18.78 -13.39 -9.91
CA HIS A 39 19.17 -13.61 -8.53
C HIS A 39 18.31 -14.73 -7.95
N THR A 40 18.91 -15.92 -7.87
CA THR A 40 18.33 -17.09 -7.23
C THR A 40 18.26 -16.87 -5.71
N ALA A 41 17.16 -16.33 -5.19
CA ALA A 41 16.81 -16.52 -3.79
C ALA A 41 16.21 -17.92 -3.65
N ARG A 42 16.89 -18.80 -2.90
CA ARG A 42 16.47 -20.17 -2.64
C ARG A 42 15.69 -20.24 -1.33
N ARG A 43 14.40 -19.89 -1.32
CA ARG A 43 13.41 -20.41 -0.35
C ARG A 43 12.03 -19.82 -0.64
N ASP A 44 11.05 -20.71 -0.80
CA ASP A 44 9.65 -20.36 -0.59
C ASP A 44 9.44 -20.15 0.91
N VAL A 45 9.25 -18.90 1.34
CA VAL A 45 8.99 -18.53 2.74
C VAL A 45 7.50 -18.43 3.08
N SER A 46 6.60 -18.74 2.14
CA SER A 46 5.14 -18.66 2.36
C SER A 46 4.61 -19.62 3.43
N GLY A 47 5.43 -20.59 3.86
CA GLY A 47 5.15 -21.52 4.97
C GLY A 47 6.07 -21.37 6.18
N THR A 48 6.82 -20.26 6.31
CA THR A 48 7.73 -20.06 7.44
C THR A 48 6.95 -19.61 8.66
N PRO A 49 7.12 -20.24 9.85
CA PRO A 49 6.34 -19.91 11.05
C PRO A 49 6.51 -18.48 11.56
N ASP A 50 7.54 -17.78 11.08
CA ASP A 50 7.91 -16.45 11.57
C ASP A 50 8.30 -15.55 10.38
N LEU A 51 7.30 -14.86 9.84
CA LEU A 51 7.49 -13.78 8.85
C LEU A 51 8.30 -12.62 9.44
N MET A 52 8.39 -12.52 10.76
CA MET A 52 9.11 -11.49 11.50
C MET A 52 10.56 -11.87 11.77
N ALA A 53 10.93 -13.14 11.56
CA ALA A 53 12.32 -13.57 11.62
C ALA A 53 13.15 -12.75 10.61
N VAL A 54 14.29 -12.23 11.07
CA VAL A 54 15.18 -11.40 10.27
C VAL A 54 15.60 -12.14 8.99
N GLU A 55 15.78 -13.46 9.09
CA GLU A 55 16.05 -14.36 7.97
C GLU A 55 14.95 -14.34 6.89
N THR A 56 13.68 -14.30 7.31
CA THR A 56 12.54 -14.24 6.41
C THR A 56 12.44 -12.87 5.76
N ILE A 57 12.47 -11.80 6.57
CA ILE A 57 12.44 -10.40 6.11
C ILE A 57 13.51 -10.11 5.05
N THR A 58 14.72 -10.62 5.27
CA THR A 58 15.88 -10.34 4.40
C THR A 58 15.87 -11.10 3.08
N VAL A 59 15.13 -12.20 3.00
CA VAL A 59 14.85 -12.93 1.75
C VAL A 59 13.71 -12.27 0.98
N VAL A 60 12.74 -11.69 1.70
CA VAL A 60 11.49 -11.16 1.14
C VAL A 60 11.65 -9.75 0.59
N GLY A 61 12.28 -8.84 1.34
CA GLY A 61 12.29 -7.40 1.01
C GLY A 61 10.88 -6.82 0.85
N GLY A 62 10.75 -5.66 0.22
CA GLY A 62 9.45 -5.26 -0.30
C GLY A 62 8.55 -4.46 0.64
N ILE A 63 7.30 -4.90 0.80
CA ILE A 63 6.30 -4.20 1.61
C ILE A 63 5.59 -5.20 2.50
N ILE A 64 5.66 -4.96 3.81
CA ILE A 64 4.93 -5.73 4.81
C ILE A 64 4.15 -4.78 5.71
N PHE A 65 2.93 -5.19 6.07
CA PHE A 65 2.18 -4.59 7.16
C PHE A 65 1.90 -5.72 8.12
N VAL A 66 2.23 -5.60 9.40
CA VAL A 66 2.14 -6.68 10.39
C VAL A 66 1.47 -6.22 11.67
N GLU A 67 1.61 -4.94 12.00
CA GLU A 67 1.15 -4.42 13.29
C GLU A 67 -0.36 -4.23 13.33
N GLN A 68 -0.85 -4.12 14.56
CA GLN A 68 -2.24 -3.81 14.89
C GLN A 68 -2.29 -2.47 15.59
N ALA A 69 -3.34 -1.70 15.35
CA ALA A 69 -3.56 -0.47 16.09
C ALA A 69 -4.17 -0.75 17.45
N ARG A 70 -4.08 0.22 18.36
CA ARG A 70 -4.78 0.21 19.65
C ARG A 70 -5.52 1.53 19.86
N PRO A 71 -6.64 1.52 20.60
CA PRO A 71 -7.33 2.76 20.94
C PRO A 71 -6.44 3.61 21.87
N GLN A 72 -6.50 4.94 21.71
CA GLN A 72 -5.82 5.86 22.64
C GLN A 72 -6.37 5.70 24.08
N LEU A 73 -7.69 5.48 24.20
CA LEU A 73 -8.39 5.34 25.47
C LEU A 73 -9.33 4.13 25.44
N PRO A 74 -9.53 3.39 26.54
CA PRO A 74 -10.36 2.18 26.54
C PRO A 74 -11.79 2.37 26.01
N GLN A 75 -12.41 3.54 26.23
CA GLN A 75 -13.76 3.83 25.72
C GLN A 75 -13.84 3.96 24.19
N LEU A 76 -12.70 4.11 23.51
CA LEU A 76 -12.64 4.14 22.05
C LEU A 76 -12.49 2.74 21.44
N ALA A 77 -12.39 1.69 22.27
CA ALA A 77 -12.26 0.31 21.80
C ALA A 77 -13.46 -0.13 20.94
N CYS A 78 -13.19 -0.99 19.96
CA CYS A 78 -14.18 -1.55 19.05
C CYS A 78 -15.15 -0.54 18.42
N PRO A 79 -14.62 0.50 17.73
CA PRO A 79 -15.48 1.49 17.07
C PRO A 79 -16.35 0.83 16.00
N GLU A 80 -17.52 1.42 15.77
CA GLU A 80 -18.39 1.00 14.68
C GLU A 80 -17.79 1.50 13.36
N VAL A 81 -17.50 0.61 12.41
CA VAL A 81 -16.96 1.01 11.12
C VAL A 81 -17.92 0.62 10.01
N ALA A 82 -18.31 1.60 9.20
CA ALA A 82 -19.24 1.44 8.08
C ALA A 82 -18.86 2.37 6.93
N ILE A 83 -19.42 2.11 5.76
CA ILE A 83 -19.27 2.99 4.60
C ILE A 83 -20.52 3.86 4.44
N ASP A 84 -20.33 5.17 4.42
CA ASP A 84 -21.33 6.19 4.15
C ASP A 84 -21.23 6.68 2.70
N LEU A 85 -22.23 6.36 1.89
CA LEU A 85 -22.28 6.76 0.48
C LEU A 85 -22.74 8.22 0.28
N GLY A 86 -23.20 8.90 1.34
CA GLY A 86 -23.49 10.33 1.29
C GLY A 86 -22.24 11.20 1.22
N GLU A 87 -21.09 10.65 1.60
CA GLU A 87 -19.79 11.32 1.59
C GLU A 87 -19.00 11.06 0.30
N GLU A 88 -18.02 11.91 0.05
CA GLU A 88 -17.09 11.77 -1.08
C GLU A 88 -15.99 10.72 -0.82
N SER A 89 -15.40 10.19 -1.89
CA SER A 89 -14.26 9.25 -1.81
C SER A 89 -13.12 9.88 -1.00
N GLY A 90 -12.61 9.13 -0.02
CA GLY A 90 -11.67 9.65 0.98
C GLY A 90 -12.33 10.07 2.29
N ARG A 91 -13.66 10.19 2.36
CA ARG A 91 -14.42 10.46 3.60
C ARG A 91 -15.52 9.44 3.89
N ARG A 92 -15.79 8.51 2.95
CA ARG A 92 -16.84 7.49 3.06
C ARG A 92 -16.66 6.51 4.21
N LEU A 93 -15.45 6.30 4.69
CA LEU A 93 -15.23 5.44 5.85
C LEU A 93 -15.74 6.16 7.10
N SER A 94 -16.87 5.74 7.63
CA SER A 94 -17.45 6.33 8.84
C SER A 94 -17.09 5.49 10.07
N VAL A 95 -16.64 6.16 11.13
CA VAL A 95 -16.18 5.55 12.37
C VAL A 95 -16.99 6.10 13.54
N GLY A 96 -17.81 5.25 14.17
CA GLY A 96 -18.62 5.57 15.33
C GLY A 96 -17.91 5.24 16.64
N PHE A 97 -17.69 6.27 17.45
CA PHE A 97 -17.27 6.21 18.85
C PHE A 97 -18.46 6.48 19.78
N PRO A 98 -18.37 6.25 21.10
CA PRO A 98 -19.44 6.63 22.02
C PRO A 98 -19.75 8.13 21.94
N GLY A 99 -20.95 8.46 21.45
CA GLY A 99 -21.45 9.84 21.37
C GLY A 99 -21.00 10.64 20.14
N GLU A 100 -20.13 10.08 19.28
CA GLU A 100 -19.61 10.79 18.11
C GLU A 100 -19.41 9.86 16.92
N ARG A 101 -19.57 10.41 15.71
CA ARG A 101 -19.24 9.74 14.47
C ARG A 101 -18.32 10.63 13.66
N VAL A 102 -17.18 10.09 13.26
CA VAL A 102 -16.12 10.80 12.54
C VAL A 102 -15.86 10.16 11.18
N ALA A 103 -15.26 10.92 10.27
CA ALA A 103 -14.82 10.41 8.97
C ALA A 103 -13.40 9.84 9.07
N GLY A 104 -13.12 8.78 8.33
CA GLY A 104 -11.78 8.26 8.11
C GLY A 104 -11.26 8.67 6.74
N THR A 105 -10.04 9.21 6.71
CA THR A 105 -9.33 9.53 5.46
C THR A 105 -8.81 8.28 4.75
N LEU A 106 -9.67 7.55 4.04
CA LEU A 106 -9.31 6.39 3.21
C LEU A 106 -10.09 6.41 1.90
N TYR A 107 -9.39 6.42 0.76
CA TYR A 107 -10.03 6.48 -0.55
C TYR A 107 -10.60 5.13 -0.95
N ASP A 108 -11.67 5.12 -1.76
CA ASP A 108 -12.34 3.89 -2.19
C ASP A 108 -11.40 2.90 -2.87
N TRP A 109 -10.46 3.44 -3.66
CA TRP A 109 -9.45 2.67 -4.39
C TRP A 109 -8.36 2.08 -3.49
N GLU A 110 -8.25 2.53 -2.24
CA GLU A 110 -7.42 1.96 -1.18
C GLU A 110 -8.24 1.00 -0.30
N LEU A 111 -9.49 1.37 0.01
CA LEU A 111 -10.39 0.67 0.93
C LEU A 111 -10.70 -0.78 0.53
N GLU A 112 -11.24 -1.00 -0.67
CA GLU A 112 -11.62 -2.36 -1.11
C GLU A 112 -10.43 -3.33 -1.14
N PRO A 113 -9.28 -2.99 -1.79
CA PRO A 113 -8.14 -3.91 -1.82
C PRO A 113 -7.54 -4.13 -0.42
N LEU A 114 -7.55 -3.11 0.45
CA LEU A 114 -7.07 -3.24 1.81
C LEU A 114 -7.94 -4.17 2.67
N VAL A 115 -9.26 -4.06 2.59
CA VAL A 115 -10.18 -5.00 3.27
C VAL A 115 -9.98 -6.43 2.73
N GLY A 116 -9.76 -6.58 1.42
CA GLY A 116 -9.43 -7.84 0.79
C GLY A 116 -8.12 -8.46 1.31
N PHE A 117 -7.11 -7.63 1.53
CA PHE A 117 -5.81 -8.01 2.09
C PHE A 117 -5.92 -8.45 3.55
N VAL A 118 -6.46 -7.62 4.44
CA VAL A 118 -6.59 -7.98 5.87
C VAL A 118 -7.46 -9.23 6.06
N ARG A 119 -8.46 -9.44 5.20
CA ARG A 119 -9.28 -10.65 5.19
C ARG A 119 -8.47 -11.92 4.89
N SER A 120 -7.46 -11.86 4.01
CA SER A 120 -6.68 -13.05 3.64
C SER A 120 -5.83 -13.56 4.81
N GLY A 121 -5.53 -12.70 5.79
CA GLY A 121 -4.60 -13.01 6.87
C GLY A 121 -3.14 -12.98 6.44
N SER A 122 -2.85 -12.45 5.26
CA SER A 122 -1.47 -12.16 4.82
C SER A 122 -0.95 -10.91 5.53
N ASP A 123 0.33 -10.93 5.86
CA ASP A 123 1.04 -9.75 6.38
C ASP A 123 2.02 -9.16 5.36
N ALA A 124 2.43 -9.93 4.36
CA ALA A 124 3.20 -9.44 3.23
C ALA A 124 2.28 -8.98 2.08
N LEU A 125 2.56 -7.79 1.54
CA LEU A 125 1.86 -7.21 0.39
C LEU A 125 2.63 -7.44 -0.91
N PHE A 126 3.96 -7.42 -0.81
CA PHE A 126 4.89 -7.62 -1.90
C PHE A 126 6.10 -8.40 -1.39
N THR A 127 6.57 -9.36 -2.18
CA THR A 127 7.78 -10.12 -1.88
C THR A 127 8.68 -10.14 -3.11
N TYR A 128 9.91 -9.66 -2.99
CA TYR A 128 10.99 -10.03 -3.92
C TYR A 128 11.52 -11.40 -3.49
N MET A 129 10.70 -12.44 -3.62
CA MET A 129 11.10 -13.82 -3.39
C MET A 129 11.82 -14.38 -4.61
N GLY A 130 13.05 -13.92 -4.84
CA GLY A 130 13.89 -14.41 -5.93
C GLY A 130 13.41 -13.94 -7.30
N VAL A 131 13.08 -14.88 -8.20
CA VAL A 131 13.04 -14.65 -9.64
C VAL A 131 11.71 -14.08 -10.16
N HIS A 132 10.65 -14.12 -9.34
CA HIS A 132 9.32 -13.56 -9.65
C HIS A 132 8.82 -12.76 -8.45
N GLY A 133 8.61 -11.45 -8.63
CA GLY A 133 7.88 -10.64 -7.67
C GLY A 133 6.38 -10.82 -7.94
N GLU A 134 5.62 -11.21 -6.93
CA GLU A 134 4.16 -11.29 -6.98
C GLU A 134 3.57 -10.40 -5.87
N TYR A 135 2.57 -9.59 -6.23
CA TYR A 135 1.80 -8.80 -5.28
C TYR A 135 0.65 -9.63 -4.73
N HIS A 136 0.26 -9.36 -3.49
CA HIS A 136 -0.93 -9.95 -2.93
C HIS A 136 -2.13 -9.66 -3.85
N LYS A 137 -2.90 -10.71 -4.18
CA LYS A 137 -3.98 -10.68 -5.19
C LYS A 137 -4.99 -9.54 -5.04
N SER A 138 -5.23 -9.07 -3.81
CA SER A 138 -6.13 -7.93 -3.57
C SER A 138 -5.62 -6.62 -4.15
N PHE A 139 -4.32 -6.48 -4.38
CA PHE A 139 -3.69 -5.32 -5.00
C PHE A 139 -3.36 -5.53 -6.48
N ALA A 140 -3.56 -6.75 -7.02
CA ALA A 140 -3.27 -7.04 -8.41
C ALA A 140 -4.22 -6.27 -9.34
N GLY A 141 -3.64 -5.53 -10.30
CA GLY A 141 -4.40 -4.84 -11.34
C GLY A 141 -5.23 -3.63 -10.87
N ASN A 142 -4.90 -3.02 -9.72
CA ASN A 142 -5.55 -1.80 -9.26
C ASN A 142 -4.55 -0.70 -8.87
N LEU A 143 -5.07 0.53 -8.70
CA LEU A 143 -4.24 1.69 -8.40
C LEU A 143 -3.49 1.57 -7.06
N ALA A 144 -4.11 0.99 -6.02
CA ALA A 144 -3.42 0.75 -4.75
C ALA A 144 -2.19 -0.15 -4.93
N GLY A 145 -2.32 -1.25 -5.68
CA GLY A 145 -1.17 -2.10 -5.98
C GLY A 145 -0.11 -1.44 -6.84
N PHE A 146 -0.50 -0.59 -7.79
CA PHE A 146 0.47 0.21 -8.54
C PHE A 146 1.23 1.18 -7.64
N ASN A 147 0.58 1.81 -6.66
CA ASN A 147 1.27 2.70 -5.71
C ASN A 147 2.23 1.95 -4.80
N LEU A 148 1.81 0.78 -4.30
CA LEU A 148 2.69 -0.11 -3.56
C LEU A 148 3.90 -0.52 -4.42
N PHE A 149 3.69 -0.78 -5.72
CA PHE A 149 4.79 -1.01 -6.65
C PHE A 149 5.72 0.19 -6.81
N LEU A 150 5.18 1.40 -6.95
CA LEU A 150 6.00 2.61 -7.02
C LEU A 150 6.77 2.85 -5.73
N LEU A 151 6.18 2.53 -4.58
CA LEU A 151 6.79 2.69 -3.26
C LEU A 151 7.96 1.70 -3.07
N ASP A 152 7.75 0.43 -3.39
CA ASP A 152 8.79 -0.61 -3.33
C ASP A 152 9.94 -0.31 -4.30
N THR A 153 9.60 0.05 -5.53
CA THR A 153 10.59 0.26 -6.59
C THR A 153 11.16 1.68 -6.65
N PHE A 154 10.79 2.54 -5.69
CA PHE A 154 11.07 3.99 -5.72
C PHE A 154 12.54 4.32 -6.00
N ARG A 155 13.46 3.53 -5.43
CA ARG A 155 14.92 3.73 -5.63
C ARG A 155 15.36 3.60 -7.10
N SER A 156 14.68 2.73 -7.85
CA SER A 156 14.96 2.34 -9.23
C SER A 156 14.22 3.19 -10.26
N LEU A 157 13.22 3.98 -9.82
CA LEU A 157 12.45 4.84 -10.70
C LEU A 157 13.30 6.00 -11.23
N ARG A 158 13.09 6.30 -12.51
CA ARG A 158 13.49 7.57 -13.12
C ARG A 158 12.43 8.63 -12.78
N ASN A 159 12.83 9.88 -12.55
CA ASN A 159 11.88 10.98 -12.20
C ASN A 159 10.89 10.60 -11.07
N ARG A 160 11.39 9.89 -10.05
CA ARG A 160 10.63 9.28 -8.95
C ARG A 160 9.70 10.26 -8.21
N GLU A 161 10.13 11.51 -8.10
CA GLU A 161 9.37 12.59 -7.46
C GLU A 161 8.08 12.94 -8.22
N ARG A 162 7.98 12.52 -9.49
CA ARG A 162 6.81 12.73 -10.37
C ARG A 162 6.10 11.41 -10.71
N ALA A 163 6.33 10.34 -9.95
CA ALA A 163 5.79 9.02 -10.26
C ALA A 163 4.26 8.99 -10.38
N HIS A 164 3.56 9.75 -9.54
CA HIS A 164 2.11 9.88 -9.58
C HIS A 164 1.59 10.49 -10.88
N LEU A 165 2.37 11.36 -11.53
CA LEU A 165 2.00 11.99 -12.80
C LEU A 165 2.05 11.03 -14.00
N ALA A 166 2.45 9.78 -13.81
CA ALA A 166 2.28 8.77 -14.86
C ALA A 166 0.81 8.42 -15.08
N VAL A 167 -0.06 8.61 -14.09
CA VAL A 167 -1.51 8.42 -14.21
C VAL A 167 -2.15 9.70 -14.73
N LYS A 168 -2.86 9.60 -15.85
CA LYS A 168 -3.61 10.71 -16.46
C LYS A 168 -5.05 10.77 -15.96
N THR A 169 -5.63 9.63 -15.64
CA THR A 169 -7.01 9.53 -15.15
C THR A 169 -7.18 10.40 -13.90
N PRO A 170 -8.21 11.26 -13.82
CA PRO A 170 -8.56 11.97 -12.61
C PRO A 170 -8.95 11.01 -11.48
N VAL A 171 -8.21 11.04 -10.38
CA VAL A 171 -8.42 10.18 -9.22
C VAL A 171 -8.34 11.03 -7.94
N PRO A 172 -9.41 11.05 -7.10
CA PRO A 172 -9.40 11.70 -5.79
C PRO A 172 -8.25 11.21 -4.91
N GLY A 173 -7.51 12.15 -4.32
CA GLY A 173 -6.37 11.84 -3.46
C GLY A 173 -5.09 11.42 -4.18
N TYR A 174 -5.11 11.32 -5.51
CA TYR A 174 -3.97 10.87 -6.29
C TYR A 174 -3.55 11.88 -7.37
N THR A 175 -4.41 12.18 -8.34
CA THR A 175 -4.17 13.26 -9.32
C THR A 175 -4.94 14.53 -9.00
N VAL A 176 -5.92 14.45 -8.11
CA VAL A 176 -6.76 15.56 -7.66
C VAL A 176 -6.51 15.80 -6.17
N GLY A 177 -6.21 17.06 -5.81
CA GLY A 177 -6.00 17.47 -4.42
C GLY A 177 -4.69 18.26 -4.22
N PRO A 178 -4.51 18.87 -3.03
CA PRO A 178 -3.34 19.70 -2.73
C PRO A 178 -2.03 18.90 -2.78
N ASP A 179 -2.07 17.62 -2.43
CA ASP A 179 -0.88 16.75 -2.42
C ASP A 179 -0.34 16.46 -3.83
N ALA A 180 -1.20 16.42 -4.85
CA ALA A 180 -0.76 16.11 -6.22
C ALA A 180 0.26 17.13 -6.77
N ALA A 181 0.23 18.37 -6.27
CA ALA A 181 1.14 19.45 -6.68
C ALA A 181 2.36 19.62 -5.76
N ARG A 182 2.33 19.05 -4.56
CA ARG A 182 3.35 19.25 -3.52
C ARG A 182 4.49 18.26 -3.71
N ILE A 183 5.62 18.70 -4.24
CA ILE A 183 6.80 17.85 -4.44
C ILE A 183 8.03 18.62 -4.00
N ASP A 184 8.77 18.07 -3.03
CA ASP A 184 10.08 18.56 -2.65
C ASP A 184 11.18 17.72 -3.33
N LYS A 185 11.84 18.33 -4.32
CA LYS A 185 12.94 17.70 -5.06
C LYS A 185 14.15 17.42 -4.17
N GLU A 186 14.40 18.24 -3.15
CA GLU A 186 15.53 18.05 -2.25
C GLU A 186 15.27 16.90 -1.30
N ALA A 187 14.06 16.81 -0.74
CA ALA A 187 13.62 15.65 0.02
C ALA A 187 13.74 14.36 -0.80
N SER A 188 13.29 14.38 -2.07
CA SER A 188 13.44 13.24 -2.98
C SER A 188 14.89 12.84 -3.23
N ARG A 189 15.80 13.80 -3.41
CA ARG A 189 17.24 13.50 -3.53
C ARG A 189 17.83 12.94 -2.23
N ALA A 190 17.42 13.46 -1.08
CA ALA A 190 17.87 12.98 0.22
C ALA A 190 17.42 11.53 0.46
N LEU A 191 16.13 11.25 0.24
CA LEU A 191 15.57 9.89 0.33
C LEU A 191 16.26 8.94 -0.65
N ALA A 192 16.40 9.36 -1.90
CA ALA A 192 17.08 8.57 -2.94
C ALA A 192 18.52 8.22 -2.57
N ARG A 193 19.26 9.12 -1.91
CA ARG A 193 20.63 8.84 -1.43
C ARG A 193 20.63 7.80 -0.32
N TRP A 194 19.70 7.90 0.63
CA TRP A 194 19.58 6.90 1.70
C TRP A 194 19.21 5.51 1.14
N MET A 195 18.27 5.47 0.19
CA MET A 195 17.79 4.25 -0.46
C MET A 195 18.81 3.56 -1.39
N ARG A 196 20.03 4.10 -1.55
CA ARG A 196 21.13 3.44 -2.29
C ARG A 196 21.76 2.28 -1.53
N ARG A 197 21.34 2.03 -0.28
CA ARG A 197 21.71 0.83 0.48
C ARG A 197 21.20 -0.44 -0.25
N SER A 198 21.49 -1.61 0.33
CA SER A 198 21.16 -2.94 -0.21
C SER A 198 19.64 -3.16 -0.38
N HIS A 199 19.09 -4.37 -0.22
CA HIS A 199 17.64 -4.58 -0.37
C HIS A 199 16.86 -3.70 0.62
N LEU A 200 15.70 -3.20 0.23
CA LEU A 200 14.87 -2.36 1.11
C LEU A 200 13.57 -3.06 1.43
N MET A 201 13.01 -2.76 2.59
CA MET A 201 11.65 -3.14 2.95
C MET A 201 10.95 -1.97 3.62
N PHE A 202 9.77 -1.62 3.12
CA PHE A 202 8.84 -0.73 3.80
C PHE A 202 7.99 -1.55 4.76
N THR A 203 7.96 -1.15 6.01
CA THR A 203 7.38 -1.95 7.08
C THR A 203 6.78 -1.07 8.16
N ASP A 204 5.83 -1.62 8.87
CA ASP A 204 5.30 -1.08 10.10
C ASP A 204 5.74 -1.88 11.33
N LEU A 205 6.73 -2.77 11.22
CA LEU A 205 7.22 -3.58 12.34
C LEU A 205 7.55 -2.71 13.57
N ASP A 206 7.05 -3.08 14.73
CA ASP A 206 7.20 -2.36 16.00
C ASP A 206 6.65 -0.92 16.00
N VAL A 207 5.77 -0.57 15.05
CA VAL A 207 5.07 0.72 15.05
C VAL A 207 3.88 0.65 16.01
N ASP A 208 3.92 1.47 17.05
CA ASP A 208 2.80 1.65 17.97
C ASP A 208 1.69 2.49 17.32
N PHE A 209 0.82 1.85 16.55
CA PHE A 209 -0.31 2.54 15.93
C PHE A 209 -1.39 2.85 16.97
N VAL A 210 -1.73 4.13 17.13
CA VAL A 210 -2.74 4.57 18.10
C VAL A 210 -3.87 5.29 17.38
N PHE A 211 -5.10 4.81 17.52
CA PHE A 211 -6.26 5.48 16.92
C PHE A 211 -7.08 6.27 17.93
N ARG A 212 -7.57 7.43 17.47
CA ARG A 212 -8.44 8.37 18.22
C ARG A 212 -9.29 9.18 17.25
N HIS A 213 -10.22 9.96 17.79
CA HIS A 213 -10.88 11.00 17.02
C HIS A 213 -10.30 12.37 17.38
N GLU A 214 -10.19 13.24 16.39
CA GLU A 214 -9.75 14.63 16.53
C GLU A 214 -10.40 15.46 15.43
N ASP A 215 -11.00 16.60 15.80
CA ASP A 215 -11.59 17.55 14.86
C ASP A 215 -12.58 16.92 13.84
N GLY A 216 -13.36 15.93 14.28
CA GLY A 216 -14.33 15.23 13.45
C GLY A 216 -13.75 14.18 12.49
N GLU A 217 -12.46 13.85 12.64
CA GLU A 217 -11.74 12.86 11.85
C GLU A 217 -11.20 11.71 12.72
N LEU A 218 -11.12 10.52 12.14
CA LEU A 218 -10.33 9.41 12.67
C LEU A 218 -8.85 9.69 12.38
N VAL A 219 -8.07 9.79 13.45
CA VAL A 219 -6.61 9.87 13.39
C VAL A 219 -6.03 8.52 13.82
N VAL A 220 -5.13 7.97 13.00
CA VAL A 220 -4.29 6.83 13.35
C VAL A 220 -2.83 7.29 13.36
N GLU A 221 -2.28 7.47 14.55
CA GLU A 221 -0.88 7.82 14.79
C GLU A 221 0.04 6.61 14.60
N GLY A 222 1.33 6.84 14.40
CA GLY A 222 2.34 5.82 14.10
C GLY A 222 2.72 5.83 12.63
N ASP A 223 4.02 5.88 12.32
CA ASP A 223 4.49 6.01 10.94
C ASP A 223 5.30 4.77 10.52
N PRO A 224 4.91 4.10 9.41
CA PRO A 224 5.74 3.06 8.82
C PRO A 224 7.05 3.65 8.31
N TYR A 225 8.06 2.80 8.17
CA TYR A 225 9.42 3.22 7.86
C TYR A 225 10.10 2.21 6.92
N TRP A 226 11.28 2.57 6.41
CA TRP A 226 12.10 1.63 5.65
C TRP A 226 13.19 1.01 6.51
N ILE A 227 13.46 -0.26 6.25
CA ILE A 227 14.69 -0.91 6.67
C ILE A 227 15.53 -1.30 5.48
N ALA A 228 16.85 -1.18 5.65
CA ALA A 228 17.84 -1.68 4.72
C ALA A 228 18.26 -3.09 5.15
N LEU A 229 18.29 -3.99 4.19
CA LEU A 229 18.50 -5.43 4.34
C LEU A 229 19.74 -5.84 3.56
N ASP A 230 20.65 -6.53 4.22
CA ASP A 230 21.81 -7.14 3.58
C ASP A 230 21.69 -8.66 3.64
N SER A 231 21.63 -9.30 2.46
CA SER A 231 21.50 -10.75 2.36
C SER A 231 22.83 -11.48 2.18
N HIS A 232 23.96 -10.77 1.96
CA HIS A 232 25.32 -11.31 1.76
C HIS A 232 25.45 -12.66 1.01
N GLY A 233 24.50 -13.01 0.14
CA GLY A 233 24.48 -14.22 -0.70
C GLY A 233 24.50 -15.60 -0.01
N ARG A 234 24.86 -15.75 1.27
CA ARG A 234 25.09 -17.07 1.93
C ARG A 234 24.84 -17.14 3.46
N GLY A 235 24.09 -16.22 4.06
CA GLY A 235 23.81 -16.24 5.51
C GLY A 235 22.40 -15.79 5.88
N PRO A 236 22.02 -15.86 7.17
CA PRO A 236 20.84 -15.16 7.66
C PRO A 236 21.06 -13.68 7.34
N GLY A 237 20.19 -13.08 6.55
CA GLY A 237 20.36 -11.68 6.20
C GLY A 237 20.28 -10.80 7.45
N ARG A 238 20.59 -9.52 7.30
CA ARG A 238 20.72 -8.58 8.42
C ARG A 238 20.02 -7.28 8.11
N ILE A 239 19.37 -6.70 9.12
CA ILE A 239 18.95 -5.30 9.07
C ILE A 239 20.20 -4.43 9.27
N THR A 240 20.52 -3.60 8.29
CA THR A 240 21.73 -2.76 8.24
C THR A 240 21.43 -1.28 8.40
N GLY A 241 20.16 -0.89 8.40
CA GLY A 241 19.75 0.47 8.65
C GLY A 241 18.25 0.65 8.68
N ARG A 242 17.83 1.81 9.20
CA ARG A 242 16.45 2.26 9.32
C ARG A 242 16.32 3.68 8.78
N PHE A 243 15.17 4.02 8.22
CA PHE A 243 14.76 5.36 7.81
C PHE A 243 13.31 5.61 8.17
N ASP A 244 13.13 6.41 9.20
CA ASP A 244 11.86 6.74 9.85
C ASP A 244 11.53 8.23 9.77
N ASP A 245 12.16 8.97 8.85
CA ASP A 245 11.79 10.37 8.59
C ASP A 245 10.55 10.43 7.68
N ALA A 246 9.38 10.33 8.32
CA ALA A 246 8.08 10.42 7.67
C ALA A 246 7.88 11.74 6.93
N ALA A 247 8.33 12.86 7.50
CA ALA A 247 8.17 14.18 6.92
C ALA A 247 8.95 14.30 5.59
N LEU A 248 10.22 13.90 5.59
CA LEU A 248 11.05 13.88 4.38
C LEU A 248 10.50 12.91 3.34
N THR A 249 10.03 11.74 3.78
CA THR A 249 9.38 10.76 2.90
C THR A 249 8.17 11.37 2.20
N LEU A 250 7.21 11.90 2.96
CA LEU A 250 5.99 12.47 2.42
C LEU A 250 6.29 13.69 1.54
N ALA A 251 7.27 14.52 1.89
CA ALA A 251 7.69 15.64 1.07
C ALA A 251 8.26 15.21 -0.30
N SER A 252 8.89 14.03 -0.39
CA SER A 252 9.47 13.51 -1.64
C SER A 252 8.42 13.17 -2.71
N ASN A 253 7.30 12.57 -2.31
CA ASN A 253 6.17 12.24 -3.19
C ASN A 253 4.94 11.94 -2.30
N PRO A 254 4.15 12.96 -1.91
CA PRO A 254 3.09 12.79 -0.92
C PRO A 254 1.95 11.90 -1.42
N VAL A 255 1.76 11.79 -2.74
CA VAL A 255 0.74 10.93 -3.32
C VAL A 255 1.11 9.45 -3.17
N VAL A 256 2.30 9.07 -3.62
CA VAL A 256 2.77 7.67 -3.56
C VAL A 256 3.01 7.26 -2.12
N PHE A 257 3.76 8.06 -1.36
CA PHE A 257 4.07 7.73 0.03
C PHE A 257 2.87 7.91 0.96
N GLY A 258 2.05 8.94 0.76
CA GLY A 258 0.84 9.12 1.55
C GLY A 258 -0.12 7.94 1.40
N SER A 259 -0.22 7.35 0.20
CA SER A 259 -0.97 6.11 -0.01
C SER A 259 -0.40 4.94 0.80
N GLY A 260 0.92 4.72 0.74
CA GLY A 260 1.59 3.68 1.54
C GLY A 260 1.38 3.85 3.05
N PHE A 261 1.47 5.09 3.55
CA PHE A 261 1.28 5.41 4.96
C PHE A 261 -0.17 5.21 5.40
N ARG A 262 -1.15 5.67 4.61
CA ARG A 262 -2.57 5.41 4.88
C ARG A 262 -2.87 3.92 4.88
N LEU A 263 -2.41 3.18 3.88
CA LEU A 263 -2.63 1.73 3.79
C LEU A 263 -2.06 1.00 5.01
N ALA A 264 -0.87 1.35 5.49
CA ALA A 264 -0.30 0.77 6.72
C ALA A 264 -1.17 1.07 7.96
N LYS A 265 -1.51 2.35 8.17
CA LYS A 265 -2.33 2.81 9.30
C LYS A 265 -3.70 2.12 9.34
N TYR A 266 -4.39 2.06 8.20
CA TYR A 266 -5.69 1.41 8.11
C TYR A 266 -5.59 -0.13 8.11
N ALA A 267 -4.48 -0.71 7.64
CA ALA A 267 -4.23 -2.15 7.83
C ALA A 267 -4.18 -2.48 9.33
N ALA A 268 -3.44 -1.69 10.10
CA ALA A 268 -3.32 -1.86 11.54
C ALA A 268 -4.67 -1.71 12.27
N LEU A 269 -5.47 -0.70 11.92
CA LEU A 269 -6.83 -0.55 12.45
C LEU A 269 -7.72 -1.74 12.09
N PHE A 270 -7.70 -2.20 10.84
CA PHE A 270 -8.54 -3.31 10.40
C PHE A 270 -8.10 -4.65 10.99
N ARG A 271 -6.79 -4.84 11.25
CA ARG A 271 -6.29 -6.00 12.00
C ARG A 271 -6.78 -6.00 13.44
N TYR A 272 -6.73 -4.85 14.12
CA TYR A 272 -7.33 -4.69 15.44
C TYR A 272 -8.82 -5.04 15.43
N LEU A 273 -9.61 -4.50 14.49
CA LEU A 273 -11.03 -4.86 14.38
C LEU A 273 -11.23 -6.36 14.13
N LYS A 274 -10.37 -6.99 13.33
CA LYS A 274 -10.45 -8.42 13.02
C LYS A 274 -10.13 -9.28 14.24
N ALA A 275 -9.15 -8.88 15.06
CA ALA A 275 -8.68 -9.62 16.23
C ALA A 275 -9.57 -9.38 17.46
N ASP A 276 -9.80 -8.13 17.81
CA ASP A 276 -10.45 -7.73 19.07
C ASP A 276 -11.96 -7.47 18.93
N CYS A 277 -12.42 -7.16 17.72
CA CYS A 277 -13.79 -6.68 17.48
C CYS A 277 -14.47 -7.39 16.29
N PRO A 278 -14.49 -8.74 16.26
CA PRO A 278 -14.82 -9.51 15.07
C PRO A 278 -16.19 -9.16 14.47
N ASP A 279 -17.18 -8.81 15.29
CA ASP A 279 -18.51 -8.38 14.81
C ASP A 279 -18.45 -7.07 14.02
N ARG A 280 -17.63 -6.12 14.46
CA ARG A 280 -17.39 -4.84 13.78
C ARG A 280 -16.64 -5.07 12.46
N TRP A 281 -15.64 -5.95 12.46
CA TRP A 281 -14.96 -6.37 11.24
C TRP A 281 -15.91 -7.03 10.22
N GLN A 282 -16.79 -7.92 10.68
CA GLN A 282 -17.80 -8.54 9.81
C GLN A 282 -18.79 -7.51 9.26
N ALA A 283 -19.19 -6.52 10.07
CA ALA A 283 -20.05 -5.43 9.63
C ALA A 283 -19.39 -4.58 8.53
N LEU A 284 -18.12 -4.20 8.70
CA LEU A 284 -17.34 -3.49 7.69
C LEU A 284 -17.27 -4.28 6.38
N LYS A 285 -16.91 -5.57 6.42
CA LYS A 285 -16.86 -6.42 5.23
C LYS A 285 -18.20 -6.49 4.50
N ARG A 286 -19.31 -6.61 5.24
CA ARG A 286 -20.66 -6.60 4.65
C ARG A 286 -20.99 -5.24 4.02
N SER A 287 -20.62 -4.15 4.69
CA SER A 287 -20.82 -2.79 4.18
C SER A 287 -20.08 -2.58 2.85
N VAL A 288 -18.79 -2.91 2.79
CA VAL A 288 -17.98 -2.85 1.56
C VAL A 288 -18.55 -3.76 0.47
N ALA A 289 -18.92 -5.01 0.79
CA ALA A 289 -19.48 -5.94 -0.20
C ALA A 289 -20.82 -5.45 -0.77
N LYS A 290 -21.70 -4.89 0.08
CA LYS A 290 -22.99 -4.33 -0.32
C LYS A 290 -22.82 -3.12 -1.25
N GLN A 291 -21.78 -2.34 -1.03
CA GLN A 291 -21.57 -1.06 -1.72
C GLN A 291 -20.52 -1.13 -2.82
N LYS A 292 -19.97 -2.31 -3.13
CA LYS A 292 -18.87 -2.49 -4.10
C LYS A 292 -19.09 -1.78 -5.46
N ARG A 293 -20.32 -1.71 -5.96
CA ARG A 293 -20.66 -1.03 -7.23
C ARG A 293 -20.68 0.49 -7.16
N ALA A 294 -20.76 1.04 -5.95
CA ALA A 294 -20.79 2.48 -5.69
C ALA A 294 -19.41 3.02 -5.27
N LEU A 295 -18.46 2.14 -4.95
CA LEU A 295 -17.08 2.51 -4.64
C LEU A 295 -16.32 2.80 -5.93
N ASP A 296 -15.50 3.86 -5.91
CA ASP A 296 -14.67 4.25 -7.05
C ASP A 296 -13.47 3.31 -7.19
N LEU A 297 -13.64 2.23 -7.95
CA LEU A 297 -12.58 1.26 -8.22
C LEU A 297 -11.80 1.65 -9.46
N TYR A 298 -10.48 1.73 -9.33
CA TYR A 298 -9.59 2.08 -10.42
C TYR A 298 -8.74 0.88 -10.83
N THR A 299 -9.04 0.35 -12.01
CA THR A 299 -8.38 -0.86 -12.55
C THR A 299 -7.31 -0.47 -13.55
N ILE A 300 -6.19 -1.18 -13.51
CA ILE A 300 -5.11 -1.05 -14.48
C ILE A 300 -5.12 -2.32 -15.33
N PRO A 301 -5.25 -2.22 -16.65
CA PRO A 301 -5.18 -3.38 -17.52
C PRO A 301 -3.91 -4.17 -17.23
N LEU A 302 -4.03 -5.48 -17.02
CA LEU A 302 -2.87 -6.35 -16.75
C LEU A 302 -1.76 -6.14 -17.78
N ARG A 303 -2.14 -5.91 -19.05
CA ARG A 303 -1.18 -5.63 -20.13
C ARG A 303 -0.29 -4.40 -19.89
N GLN A 304 -0.75 -3.44 -19.10
CA GLN A 304 -0.05 -2.20 -18.75
C GLN A 304 0.66 -2.29 -17.39
N MET A 305 0.29 -3.28 -16.56
CA MET A 305 1.00 -3.52 -15.31
C MET A 305 2.48 -3.87 -15.58
N PRO A 306 3.40 -3.39 -14.73
CA PRO A 306 4.77 -3.87 -14.72
C PRO A 306 4.80 -5.39 -14.57
N TYR A 307 5.81 -6.04 -15.16
CA TYR A 307 5.93 -7.51 -15.13
C TYR A 307 5.89 -8.10 -13.71
N ALA A 308 6.43 -7.38 -12.72
CA ALA A 308 6.42 -7.78 -11.31
C ALA A 308 5.04 -7.66 -10.62
N VAL A 309 3.98 -7.24 -11.31
CA VAL A 309 2.62 -7.08 -10.76
C VAL A 309 1.58 -7.90 -11.54
N ARG A 310 2.02 -8.78 -12.45
CA ARG A 310 1.17 -9.72 -13.16
C ARG A 310 1.26 -11.10 -12.54
#